data_AF-A0AAP9IF69-F1
#
_entry.id   AF-A0AAP9IF69-F1
#
_cell.length_a   1.000
_cell.length_b   1.000
_cell.length_c   1.000
_cell.angle_alpha   90.00
_cell.angle_beta   90.00
_cell.angle_gamma   90.00
#
_symmetry.space_group_name_H-M   'P 1'
#
loop_
_entity.id
_entity.type
_entity.pdbx_description
1 polymer ?
#
loop_
_entity_poly.entity_id
_entity_poly.type
_entity_poly.pdbx_seq_one_letter_code
_entity_poly.pdbx_strand_id
1 'polypeptide(L)'
;MTRKRIASLLVLSSLVLYQTHAGADPTFPPKTSANAPYLLAGAPTFDQTITQFRSRYNLSNPTLPIGEFRVVDTSNITSMLTRAASRINDHLYASTALEKGTGKIKTLQITWLPQPPSEQETAVRRKQAIDYMAALARTFAPSLTEEQSVKKVTKLLGKGKGQRFYQQTEGALRYVVADDGEKGLTFAVEPIKLTLSEP
;
A
#
# COMPACT_ATOMS: atom_id res chain seq x y z
N MET A 1 35.67 -79.68 -31.60
CA MET A 1 36.62 -79.53 -30.48
C MET A 1 37.64 -78.46 -30.84
N THR A 2 37.38 -77.18 -30.53
CA THR A 2 38.40 -76.11 -30.54
C THR A 2 37.86 -74.84 -29.89
N ARG A 3 38.45 -74.49 -28.74
CA ARG A 3 38.28 -73.21 -28.03
C ARG A 3 38.98 -72.09 -28.79
N LYS A 4 38.38 -70.90 -28.93
CA LYS A 4 39.14 -69.64 -29.10
C LYS A 4 38.48 -68.45 -28.38
N ARG A 5 39.10 -68.16 -27.23
CA ARG A 5 39.38 -66.89 -26.55
C ARG A 5 38.55 -65.65 -26.92
N ILE A 6 37.81 -65.18 -25.93
CA ILE A 6 37.20 -63.86 -25.79
C ILE A 6 38.31 -62.81 -25.68
N ALA A 7 38.28 -61.79 -26.53
CA ALA A 7 39.07 -60.58 -26.39
C ALA A 7 38.12 -59.40 -26.16
N SER A 8 38.35 -58.70 -25.06
CA SER A 8 37.63 -57.53 -24.59
C SER A 8 37.73 -56.35 -25.56
N LEU A 9 36.63 -55.63 -25.74
CA LEU A 9 36.68 -54.20 -26.06
C LEU A 9 35.58 -53.48 -25.25
N LEU A 10 36.03 -52.83 -24.18
CA LEU A 10 35.24 -51.91 -23.36
C LEU A 10 35.09 -50.60 -24.14
N VAL A 11 33.88 -50.28 -24.58
CA VAL A 11 33.55 -48.94 -25.07
C VAL A 11 32.54 -48.33 -24.11
N LEU A 12 33.03 -47.42 -23.28
CA LEU A 12 32.27 -46.66 -22.30
C LEU A 12 31.64 -45.45 -23.04
N SER A 13 30.38 -45.56 -23.47
CA SER A 13 29.65 -44.40 -24.03
C SER A 13 28.95 -43.66 -22.90
N SER A 14 29.52 -42.52 -22.50
CA SER A 14 28.92 -41.57 -21.56
C SER A 14 27.72 -40.86 -22.20
N LEU A 15 26.52 -41.09 -21.64
CA LEU A 15 25.32 -40.30 -21.88
C LEU A 15 25.56 -38.86 -21.40
N VAL A 16 25.65 -37.90 -22.32
CA VAL A 16 25.60 -36.46 -21.97
C VAL A 16 24.13 -36.08 -21.85
N LEU A 17 23.64 -36.03 -20.62
CA LEU A 17 22.39 -35.36 -20.28
C LEU A 17 22.61 -33.85 -20.42
N TYR A 18 22.10 -33.24 -21.50
CA TYR A 18 21.97 -31.79 -21.58
C TYR A 18 20.91 -31.35 -20.56
N GLN A 19 21.35 -30.94 -19.38
CA GLN A 19 20.52 -30.15 -18.47
C GLN A 19 20.34 -28.76 -19.08
N THR A 20 19.13 -28.43 -19.52
CA THR A 20 18.72 -27.06 -19.79
C THR A 20 18.83 -26.26 -18.49
N HIS A 21 19.94 -25.56 -18.33
CA HIS A 21 20.05 -24.51 -17.32
C HIS A 21 19.16 -23.36 -17.77
N ALA A 22 17.99 -23.24 -17.16
CA ALA A 22 17.20 -22.01 -17.20
C ALA A 22 18.02 -20.92 -16.49
N GLY A 23 18.85 -20.23 -17.27
CA GLY A 23 19.60 -19.07 -16.81
C GLY A 23 18.62 -18.00 -16.37
N ALA A 24 18.67 -17.65 -15.08
CA ALA A 24 18.02 -16.46 -14.58
C ALA A 24 18.64 -15.24 -15.29
N ASP A 25 17.83 -14.53 -16.06
CA ASP A 25 18.16 -13.23 -16.64
C ASP A 25 18.42 -12.23 -15.50
N PRO A 26 19.64 -11.64 -15.38
CA PRO A 26 19.99 -10.75 -14.28
C PRO A 26 19.36 -9.35 -14.40
N THR A 27 18.52 -9.10 -15.40
CA THR A 27 18.05 -7.74 -15.73
C THR A 27 16.79 -7.31 -14.94
N PHE A 28 16.25 -8.17 -14.08
CA PHE A 28 15.14 -7.79 -13.19
C PHE A 28 15.50 -8.11 -11.74
N PRO A 29 15.61 -7.11 -10.84
CA PRO A 29 15.67 -7.43 -9.42
C PRO A 29 14.42 -8.25 -9.07
N PRO A 30 14.55 -9.30 -8.25
CA PRO A 30 13.40 -10.07 -7.81
C PRO A 30 12.38 -9.10 -7.23
N LYS A 31 11.15 -9.10 -7.78
CA LYS A 31 10.02 -8.35 -7.23
C LYS A 31 9.77 -8.87 -5.82
N THR A 32 10.45 -8.30 -4.83
CA THR A 32 10.17 -8.54 -3.43
C THR A 32 8.71 -8.15 -3.23
N SER A 33 7.88 -9.13 -2.90
CA SER A 33 6.59 -8.89 -2.26
C SER A 33 6.88 -8.27 -0.89
N ALA A 34 7.27 -7.00 -0.88
CA ALA A 34 7.46 -6.26 0.35
C ALA A 34 6.07 -6.11 0.97
N ASN A 35 5.83 -6.83 2.06
CA ASN A 35 4.65 -6.66 2.88
C ASN A 35 4.51 -5.17 3.24
N ALA A 36 3.28 -4.66 3.26
CA ALA A 36 3.04 -3.25 3.60
C ALA A 36 3.65 -2.94 4.99
N PRO A 37 4.40 -1.83 5.16
CA PRO A 37 5.24 -1.69 6.35
C PRO A 37 4.47 -1.63 7.68
N TYR A 38 3.21 -1.17 7.66
CA TYR A 38 2.33 -1.17 8.85
C TYR A 38 1.93 -2.57 9.32
N LEU A 39 2.20 -3.62 8.53
CA LEU A 39 1.98 -5.02 8.91
C LEU A 39 3.15 -5.62 9.69
N LEU A 40 4.30 -4.93 9.75
CA LEU A 40 5.49 -5.43 10.43
C LEU A 40 5.30 -5.40 11.96
N ALA A 41 5.90 -6.37 12.65
CA ALA A 41 5.94 -6.37 14.11
C ALA A 41 6.67 -5.10 14.61
N GLY A 42 6.10 -4.44 15.62
CA GLY A 42 6.65 -3.18 16.13
C GLY A 42 6.48 -1.98 15.18
N ALA A 43 5.70 -2.11 14.10
CA ALA A 43 5.38 -0.97 13.24
C ALA A 43 4.77 0.17 14.08
N PRO A 44 5.20 1.42 13.84
CA PRO A 44 4.77 2.56 14.64
C PRO A 44 3.27 2.82 14.53
N THR A 45 2.75 3.57 15.49
CA THR A 45 1.38 4.10 15.49
C THR A 45 1.41 5.61 15.57
N PHE A 46 0.39 6.27 15.06
CA PHE A 46 0.10 7.65 15.45
C PHE A 46 -0.34 7.67 16.92
N ASP A 47 0.02 8.74 17.64
CA ASP A 47 -0.37 8.90 19.04
C ASP A 47 -1.82 9.41 19.18
N GLN A 48 -2.73 8.74 18.48
CA GLN A 48 -4.17 8.98 18.57
C GLN A 48 -4.95 7.75 18.14
N THR A 49 -6.13 7.59 18.75
CA THR A 49 -7.11 6.58 18.34
C THR A 49 -7.90 7.02 17.11
N ILE A 50 -8.58 6.06 16.48
CA ILE A 50 -9.45 6.36 15.33
C ILE A 50 -10.59 7.34 15.66
N THR A 51 -11.13 7.27 16.88
CA THR A 51 -12.19 8.18 17.35
C THR A 51 -11.66 9.60 17.51
N GLN A 52 -10.48 9.76 18.12
CA GLN A 52 -9.82 11.07 18.27
C GLN A 52 -9.48 11.69 16.91
N PHE A 53 -8.95 10.89 15.98
CA PHE A 53 -8.72 11.31 14.61
C PHE A 53 -10.00 11.83 13.95
N ARG A 54 -11.09 11.04 13.99
CA ARG A 54 -12.35 11.42 13.33
C ARG A 54 -12.89 12.73 13.87
N SER A 55 -12.93 12.89 15.18
CA SER A 55 -13.42 14.12 15.81
C SER A 55 -12.62 15.34 15.37
N ARG A 56 -11.28 15.26 15.38
CA ARG A 56 -10.42 16.37 14.94
C ARG A 56 -10.54 16.64 13.45
N TYR A 57 -10.59 15.59 12.64
CA TYR A 57 -10.72 15.69 11.19
C TYR A 57 -12.05 16.37 10.81
N ASN A 58 -13.18 15.95 11.37
CA ASN A 58 -14.49 16.52 11.05
C ASN A 58 -14.62 17.97 11.55
N LEU A 59 -14.02 18.29 12.71
CA LEU A 59 -13.97 19.67 13.22
C LEU A 59 -13.22 20.60 12.24
N SER A 60 -12.14 20.11 11.65
CA SER A 60 -11.30 20.90 10.73
C SER A 60 -11.83 20.92 9.29
N ASN A 61 -12.71 19.98 8.92
CA ASN A 61 -13.22 19.81 7.55
C ASN A 61 -14.75 19.58 7.56
N PRO A 62 -15.56 20.57 7.95
CA PRO A 62 -17.01 20.41 8.11
C PRO A 62 -17.75 20.05 6.82
N THR A 63 -17.16 20.35 5.65
CA THR A 63 -17.73 20.04 4.32
C THR A 63 -17.28 18.69 3.75
N LEU A 64 -16.30 18.03 4.38
CA LEU A 64 -15.75 16.74 3.96
C LEU A 64 -15.79 15.73 5.10
N PRO A 65 -16.92 15.51 5.79
CA PRO A 65 -16.96 14.67 6.98
C PRO A 65 -16.65 13.20 6.66
N ILE A 66 -16.07 12.51 7.64
CA ILE A 66 -15.94 11.05 7.66
C ILE A 66 -16.87 10.52 8.75
N GLY A 67 -17.66 9.50 8.40
CA GLY A 67 -18.55 8.83 9.32
C GLY A 67 -17.82 7.94 10.33
N GLU A 68 -18.57 7.17 11.10
CA GLU A 68 -17.97 6.23 12.05
C GLU A 68 -17.21 5.11 11.34
N PHE A 69 -16.10 4.69 11.93
CA PHE A 69 -15.34 3.53 11.46
C PHE A 69 -15.92 2.27 12.10
N ARG A 70 -16.30 1.31 11.25
CA ARG A 70 -16.82 0.01 11.65
C ARG A 70 -15.75 -1.05 11.40
N VAL A 71 -15.61 -2.00 12.31
CA VAL A 71 -14.68 -3.12 12.15
C VAL A 71 -15.07 -3.92 10.92
N VAL A 72 -14.10 -4.21 10.06
CA VAL A 72 -14.25 -5.06 8.88
C VAL A 72 -13.58 -6.38 9.19
N ASP A 73 -14.36 -7.47 9.07
CA ASP A 73 -14.02 -8.87 9.38
C ASP A 73 -12.53 -9.15 9.59
N THR A 74 -12.17 -9.51 10.82
CA THR A 74 -10.83 -9.94 11.22
C THR A 74 -10.82 -11.44 11.47
N SER A 75 -11.21 -12.22 10.45
CA SER A 75 -11.24 -13.69 10.47
C SER A 75 -9.90 -14.34 10.88
N ASN A 76 -8.80 -13.58 10.86
CA ASN A 76 -7.54 -14.00 11.43
C ASN A 76 -7.35 -13.47 12.87
N ILE A 77 -7.73 -14.28 13.86
CA ILE A 77 -7.61 -13.98 15.30
C ILE A 77 -6.14 -13.70 15.72
N THR A 78 -5.17 -14.25 14.98
CA THR A 78 -3.72 -14.05 15.22
C THR A 78 -3.21 -12.68 14.76
N SER A 79 -4.03 -11.91 14.03
CA SER A 79 -3.73 -10.53 13.65
C SER A 79 -3.59 -9.65 14.89
N MET A 80 -2.42 -9.01 15.05
CA MET A 80 -2.20 -7.92 16.01
C MET A 80 -2.91 -6.62 15.59
N LEU A 81 -3.71 -6.66 14.52
CA LEU A 81 -4.39 -5.53 13.92
C LEU A 81 -5.91 -5.70 13.94
N THR A 82 -6.61 -4.61 14.18
CA THR A 82 -8.04 -4.45 13.91
C THR A 82 -8.20 -3.63 12.64
N ARG A 83 -8.92 -4.15 11.64
CA ARG A 83 -9.24 -3.40 10.42
C ARG A 83 -10.59 -2.72 10.59
N ALA A 84 -10.69 -1.47 10.18
CA ALA A 84 -11.95 -0.74 10.20
C ALA A 84 -12.09 0.15 8.97
N ALA A 85 -13.34 0.44 8.59
CA ALA A 85 -13.65 1.30 7.48
C ALA A 85 -14.88 2.18 7.75
N SER A 86 -14.91 3.33 7.12
CA SER A 86 -16.06 4.22 7.05
C SER A 86 -16.40 4.48 5.59
N ARG A 87 -17.67 4.29 5.23
CA ARG A 87 -18.19 4.62 3.91
C ARG A 87 -18.49 6.12 3.88
N ILE A 88 -17.83 6.86 2.98
CA ILE A 88 -18.09 8.29 2.77
C ILE A 88 -19.25 8.43 1.78
N ASN A 89 -19.20 7.68 0.67
CA ASN A 89 -20.29 7.52 -0.29
C ASN A 89 -20.13 6.18 -1.05
N ASP A 90 -20.87 5.99 -2.15
CA ASP A 90 -20.86 4.74 -2.92
C ASP A 90 -19.51 4.43 -3.59
N HIS A 91 -18.67 5.44 -3.78
CA HIS A 91 -17.41 5.35 -4.52
C HIS A 91 -16.20 5.77 -3.70
N LEU A 92 -16.39 6.22 -2.46
CA LEU A 92 -15.32 6.80 -1.64
C LEU A 92 -15.38 6.22 -0.23
N TYR A 93 -14.25 5.70 0.22
CA TYR A 93 -14.13 4.98 1.48
C TYR A 93 -12.90 5.47 2.25
N ALA A 94 -13.03 5.56 3.57
CA ALA A 94 -11.90 5.69 4.47
C ALA A 94 -11.65 4.35 5.15
N SER A 95 -10.41 3.87 5.17
CA SER A 95 -10.04 2.62 5.82
C SER A 95 -8.83 2.80 6.72
N THR A 96 -8.68 1.91 7.70
CA THR A 96 -7.59 1.97 8.66
C THR A 96 -7.21 0.59 9.17
N ALA A 97 -5.94 0.42 9.49
CA ALA A 97 -5.46 -0.65 10.37
C ALA A 97 -5.08 -0.04 11.72
N LEU A 98 -5.64 -0.62 12.78
CA LEU A 98 -5.47 -0.19 14.16
C LEU A 98 -4.64 -1.23 14.92
N GLU A 99 -3.80 -0.76 15.83
CA GLU A 99 -3.14 -1.62 16.78
C GLU A 99 -4.15 -2.20 17.78
N LYS A 100 -4.17 -3.53 17.90
CA LYS A 100 -5.08 -4.24 18.81
C LYS A 100 -4.81 -3.83 20.26
N GLY A 101 -5.87 -3.66 21.04
CA GLY A 101 -5.80 -3.24 22.44
C GLY A 101 -5.72 -1.73 22.65
N THR A 102 -5.00 -0.99 21.81
CA THR A 102 -4.87 0.48 21.94
C THR A 102 -5.83 1.25 21.03
N GLY A 103 -6.22 0.68 19.89
CA GLY A 103 -6.99 1.37 18.87
C GLY A 103 -6.23 2.51 18.18
N LYS A 104 -4.92 2.61 18.41
CA LYS A 104 -4.04 3.59 17.77
C LYS A 104 -3.84 3.25 16.30
N ILE A 105 -3.75 4.28 15.47
CA ILE A 105 -3.73 4.13 14.02
C ILE A 105 -2.34 3.72 13.54
N LYS A 106 -2.23 2.64 12.77
CA LYS A 106 -1.01 2.27 12.02
C LYS A 106 -1.02 2.77 10.58
N THR A 107 -2.19 2.90 9.97
CA THR A 107 -2.36 3.48 8.63
C THR A 107 -3.78 4.03 8.50
N LEU A 108 -3.94 5.13 7.76
CA LEU A 108 -5.23 5.66 7.33
C LEU A 108 -5.20 5.87 5.83
N GLN A 109 -6.25 5.41 5.16
CA GLN A 109 -6.33 5.43 3.71
C GLN A 109 -7.65 6.03 3.25
N ILE A 110 -7.61 6.78 2.15
CA ILE A 110 -8.79 7.16 1.37
C ILE A 110 -8.69 6.43 0.04
N THR A 111 -9.74 5.70 -0.31
CA THR A 111 -9.84 4.95 -1.55
C THR A 111 -11.07 5.37 -2.33
N TRP A 112 -10.85 5.81 -3.57
CA TRP A 112 -11.90 6.08 -4.55
C TRP A 112 -11.97 4.94 -5.56
N LEU A 113 -13.16 4.39 -5.72
CA LEU A 113 -13.50 3.33 -6.66
C LEU A 113 -14.41 3.93 -7.75
N PRO A 114 -13.87 4.24 -8.94
CA PRO A 114 -14.69 4.69 -10.05
C PRO A 114 -15.72 3.62 -10.42
N GLN A 115 -16.95 4.06 -10.60
CA GLN A 115 -18.02 3.32 -11.28
C GLN A 115 -18.27 4.00 -12.61
N PRO A 116 -18.70 3.31 -13.67
CA PRO A 116 -18.84 3.90 -15.00
C PRO A 116 -19.87 5.03 -15.03
N PRO A 117 -19.47 6.31 -15.19
CA PRO A 117 -20.38 7.41 -15.43
C PRO A 117 -19.99 8.13 -16.74
N SER A 118 -20.55 9.30 -17.00
CA SER A 118 -19.98 10.21 -17.99
C SER A 118 -18.55 10.67 -17.59
N GLU A 119 -17.72 11.11 -18.55
CA GLU A 119 -16.36 11.60 -18.28
C GLU A 119 -16.37 12.79 -17.30
N GLN A 120 -17.33 13.70 -17.45
CA GLN A 120 -17.49 14.88 -16.59
C GLN A 120 -17.78 14.49 -15.13
N GLU A 121 -18.68 13.54 -14.90
CA GLU A 121 -18.97 13.03 -13.56
C GLU A 121 -17.76 12.35 -12.93
N THR A 122 -16.97 11.63 -13.74
CA THR A 122 -15.72 11.01 -13.28
C THR A 122 -14.74 12.07 -12.79
N ALA A 123 -14.58 13.18 -13.52
CA ALA A 123 -13.69 14.27 -13.14
C ALA A 123 -14.12 14.93 -11.81
N VAL A 124 -15.42 15.20 -11.64
CA VAL A 124 -15.97 15.79 -10.40
C VAL A 124 -15.75 14.86 -9.20
N ARG A 125 -16.07 13.56 -9.34
CA ARG A 125 -15.88 12.57 -8.27
C ARG A 125 -14.41 12.37 -7.92
N ARG A 126 -13.54 12.35 -8.93
CA ARG A 126 -12.08 12.29 -8.74
C ARG A 126 -11.57 13.52 -7.99
N LYS A 127 -12.07 14.71 -8.31
CA LYS A 127 -11.72 15.93 -7.57
C LYS A 127 -12.12 15.81 -6.10
N GLN A 128 -13.35 15.38 -5.82
CA GLN A 128 -13.81 15.17 -4.45
C GLN A 128 -12.92 14.17 -3.69
N ALA A 129 -12.51 13.07 -4.34
CA ALA A 129 -11.57 12.13 -3.74
C ALA A 129 -10.24 12.79 -3.37
N ILE A 130 -9.67 13.61 -4.27
CA ILE A 130 -8.43 14.36 -4.01
C ILE A 130 -8.62 15.34 -2.84
N ASP A 131 -9.78 16.01 -2.74
CA ASP A 131 -10.08 16.92 -1.63
C ASP A 131 -10.06 16.17 -0.28
N TYR A 132 -10.66 14.98 -0.20
CA TYR A 132 -10.59 14.11 1.00
C TYR A 132 -9.16 13.64 1.31
N MET A 133 -8.39 13.24 0.29
CA MET A 133 -7.00 12.83 0.45
C MET A 133 -6.12 13.99 0.96
N ALA A 134 -6.37 15.21 0.47
CA ALA A 134 -5.67 16.41 0.88
C ALA A 134 -6.02 16.80 2.33
N ALA A 135 -7.29 16.72 2.71
CA ALA A 135 -7.75 16.92 4.08
C ALA A 135 -7.12 15.89 5.05
N LEU A 136 -7.01 14.63 4.63
CA LEU A 136 -6.31 13.59 5.38
C LEU A 136 -4.83 13.95 5.56
N ALA A 137 -4.13 14.33 4.48
CA ALA A 137 -2.72 14.71 4.54
C ALA A 137 -2.47 15.87 5.53
N ARG A 138 -3.30 16.91 5.47
CA ARG A 138 -3.19 18.09 6.35
C ARG A 138 -3.46 17.77 7.82
N THR A 139 -4.26 16.75 8.11
CA THR A 139 -4.52 16.30 9.50
C THR A 139 -3.26 15.76 10.19
N PHE A 140 -2.29 15.27 9.42
CA PHE A 140 -1.00 14.75 9.90
C PHE A 140 0.18 15.69 9.62
N ALA A 141 0.02 16.62 8.66
CA ALA A 141 0.97 17.68 8.35
C ALA A 141 0.27 19.05 8.44
N PRO A 142 0.00 19.56 9.65
CA PRO A 142 -0.82 20.76 9.86
C PRO A 142 -0.19 22.06 9.35
N SER A 143 1.09 22.04 8.99
CA SER A 143 1.77 23.18 8.33
C SER A 143 1.35 23.38 6.88
N LEU A 144 0.67 22.41 6.26
CA LEU A 144 0.19 22.53 4.88
C LEU A 144 -1.10 23.35 4.83
N THR A 145 -1.16 24.32 3.91
CA THR A 145 -2.44 24.95 3.53
C THR A 145 -3.30 23.99 2.72
N GLU A 146 -4.54 24.37 2.47
CA GLU A 146 -5.44 23.57 1.62
C GLU A 146 -4.90 23.35 0.21
N GLU A 147 -4.50 24.43 -0.45
CA GLU A 147 -3.92 24.39 -1.78
C GLU A 147 -2.63 23.55 -1.83
N GLN A 148 -1.75 23.72 -0.83
CA GLN A 148 -0.52 22.93 -0.73
C GLN A 148 -0.79 21.44 -0.55
N SER A 149 -1.84 21.10 0.21
CA SER A 149 -2.26 19.72 0.44
C SER A 149 -2.76 19.08 -0.86
N VAL A 150 -3.60 19.78 -1.62
CA VAL A 150 -4.10 19.32 -2.93
C VAL A 150 -2.95 19.15 -3.92
N LYS A 151 -2.05 20.14 -4.01
CA LYS A 151 -0.87 20.09 -4.88
C LYS A 151 0.03 18.89 -4.53
N LYS A 152 0.24 18.63 -3.24
CA LYS A 152 1.03 17.50 -2.75
C LYS A 152 0.41 16.17 -3.16
N VAL A 153 -0.87 15.95 -2.87
CA VAL A 153 -1.57 14.71 -3.20
C VAL A 153 -1.56 14.46 -4.71
N THR A 154 -1.88 15.47 -5.52
CA THR A 154 -1.85 15.36 -6.97
C THR A 154 -0.45 15.01 -7.50
N LYS A 155 0.60 15.62 -6.93
CA LYS A 155 2.00 15.27 -7.27
C LYS A 155 2.33 13.82 -6.92
N LEU A 156 1.90 13.35 -5.74
CA LEU A 156 2.14 11.96 -5.32
C LEU A 156 1.39 10.97 -6.23
N LEU A 157 0.10 11.20 -6.49
CA LEU A 157 -0.69 10.39 -7.41
C LEU A 157 -0.06 10.35 -8.81
N GLY A 158 0.40 11.49 -9.32
CA GLY A 158 1.11 11.57 -10.60
C GLY A 158 2.39 10.71 -10.63
N LYS A 159 3.14 10.64 -9.52
CA LYS A 159 4.30 9.74 -9.41
C LYS A 159 3.90 8.26 -9.32
N GLY A 160 2.76 7.95 -8.71
CA GLY A 160 2.24 6.58 -8.58
C GLY A 160 1.62 6.01 -9.86
N LYS A 161 1.29 6.85 -10.83
CA LYS A 161 0.63 6.43 -12.07
C LYS A 161 1.46 5.38 -12.83
N GLY A 162 0.82 4.27 -13.18
CA GLY A 162 1.45 3.15 -13.90
C GLY A 162 2.35 2.25 -13.04
N GLN A 163 2.44 2.52 -11.74
CA GLN A 163 3.14 1.67 -10.77
C GLN A 163 2.13 0.91 -9.91
N ARG A 164 2.54 -0.23 -9.34
CA ARG A 164 1.70 -0.97 -8.37
C ARG A 164 1.32 -0.09 -7.17
N PHE A 165 2.28 0.69 -6.69
CA PHE A 165 2.12 1.78 -5.75
C PHE A 165 3.39 2.63 -5.78
N TYR A 166 3.30 3.87 -5.31
CA TYR A 166 4.44 4.74 -5.02
C TYR A 166 4.41 5.14 -3.55
N GLN A 167 5.58 5.29 -2.94
CA GLN A 167 5.70 5.76 -1.56
C GLN A 167 6.72 6.89 -1.44
N GLN A 168 6.46 7.83 -0.54
CA GLN A 168 7.37 8.93 -0.24
C GLN A 168 7.35 9.21 1.26
N THR A 169 8.54 9.21 1.86
CA THR A 169 8.74 9.57 3.27
C THR A 169 9.06 11.05 3.39
N GLU A 170 8.43 11.73 4.34
CA GLU A 170 8.73 13.10 4.71
C GLU A 170 8.58 13.28 6.22
N GLY A 171 9.66 13.64 6.90
CA GLY A 171 9.68 13.70 8.36
C GLY A 171 9.22 12.36 8.96
N ALA A 172 8.31 12.39 9.92
CA ALA A 172 7.76 11.20 10.58
C ALA A 172 6.61 10.52 9.80
N LEU A 173 6.36 10.88 8.55
CA LEU A 173 5.26 10.36 7.74
C LEU A 173 5.77 9.61 6.51
N ARG A 174 5.08 8.54 6.15
CA ARG A 174 5.15 7.91 4.83
C ARG A 174 3.80 8.08 4.15
N TYR A 175 3.82 8.63 2.95
CA TYR A 175 2.68 8.66 2.06
C TYR A 175 2.77 7.48 1.09
N VAL A 176 1.69 6.75 0.92
CA VAL A 176 1.59 5.65 -0.05
C VAL A 176 0.43 5.93 -0.99
N VAL A 177 0.65 5.79 -2.29
CA VAL A 177 -0.38 6.02 -3.31
C VAL A 177 -0.43 4.89 -4.33
N ALA A 178 -1.62 4.58 -4.80
CA ALA A 178 -1.84 3.75 -5.97
C ALA A 178 -2.84 4.49 -6.88
N ASP A 179 -2.48 4.64 -8.16
CA ASP A 179 -3.37 5.15 -9.21
C ASP A 179 -3.47 4.08 -10.29
N ASP A 180 -4.50 3.24 -10.16
CA ASP A 180 -4.82 2.15 -11.06
C ASP A 180 -5.73 2.60 -12.22
N GLY A 181 -5.76 3.91 -12.51
CA GLY A 181 -6.58 4.48 -13.57
C GLY A 181 -8.07 4.22 -13.35
N GLU A 182 -8.66 3.42 -14.23
CA GLU A 182 -10.08 3.04 -14.18
C GLU A 182 -10.46 2.11 -13.03
N LYS A 183 -9.49 1.57 -12.27
CA LYS A 183 -9.78 0.72 -11.10
C LYS A 183 -9.83 1.51 -9.79
N GLY A 184 -9.27 2.72 -9.79
CA GLY A 184 -9.37 3.64 -8.67
C GLY A 184 -8.07 4.23 -8.17
N LEU A 185 -8.24 5.02 -7.11
CA LEU A 185 -7.18 5.79 -6.48
C LEU A 185 -7.15 5.45 -5.00
N THR A 186 -5.95 5.21 -4.47
CA THR A 186 -5.74 5.10 -3.03
C THR A 186 -4.63 6.04 -2.60
N PHE A 187 -4.87 6.74 -1.49
CA PHE A 187 -3.85 7.54 -0.80
C PHE A 187 -3.88 7.16 0.67
N ALA A 188 -2.71 6.87 1.23
CA ALA A 188 -2.53 6.48 2.62
C ALA A 188 -1.47 7.33 3.30
N VAL A 189 -1.67 7.55 4.61
CA VAL A 189 -0.69 8.18 5.50
C VAL A 189 -0.35 7.19 6.60
N GLU A 190 0.95 6.95 6.76
CA GLU A 190 1.51 6.02 7.74
C GLU A 190 2.54 6.74 8.61
N PRO A 191 2.61 6.45 9.92
CA PRO A 191 3.70 6.92 10.74
C PRO A 191 4.97 6.16 10.39
N ILE A 192 6.12 6.82 10.55
CA ILE A 192 7.42 6.17 10.53
C ILE A 192 8.18 6.47 11.81
N LYS A 193 8.95 5.48 12.27
CA LYS A 193 9.91 5.71 13.34
C LYS A 193 11.09 6.45 12.73
N LEU A 194 11.37 7.64 13.24
CA LEU A 194 12.60 8.35 12.91
C LEU A 194 13.74 7.64 13.64
N THR A 195 14.63 7.01 12.89
CA THR A 195 15.94 6.61 13.38
C THR A 195 16.88 7.77 13.14
N LEU A 196 17.57 8.24 14.18
CA LEU A 196 18.70 9.14 13.99
C LEU A 196 19.71 8.40 13.11
N SER A 197 20.17 9.02 12.03
CA SER A 197 21.35 8.54 11.31
C SER A 197 22.51 8.51 12.31
N GLU A 198 23.26 7.42 12.34
CA GLU A 198 24.51 7.41 13.10
C GLU A 198 25.41 8.55 12.58
N PRO A 199 26.06 9.31 13.48
CA PRO A 199 26.86 10.47 13.13
C PRO A 199 28.08 10.13 12.26
#